data_AF-A0A7S0SYV8-F1
#
_entry.id   AF-A0A7S0SYV8-F1
#
_cell.length_a   1.000
_cell.length_b   1.000
_cell.length_c   1.000
_cell.angle_alpha   90.00
_cell.angle_beta   90.00
_cell.angle_gamma   90.00
#
_symmetry.space_group_name_H-M   'P 1'
#
loop_
_entity.id
_entity.type
_entity.pdbx_description
1 polymer ?
#
loop_
_entity_poly.entity_id
_entity_poly.type
_entity_poly.pdbx_seq_one_letter_code
_entity_poly.pdbx_strand_id
1 'polypeptide(L)'
;QKEIFRIVAGVLHFGNVKFKVEKKATEEDGCAILNPEVVQHASSLFKINPTLIEKFLCNRHIGTRSVILVSYNIHQAQDARDAMVKRVYADLFQFVVDKINKELSSGGIVRHKFIGVLDIFGFESFEVNSFEQLCINFCNEKLQFHFNEHIFKMEQTLYSAEGINIPGSSFVDNQPTLDLLELKTTGIFSMTDEEINIPKGSDDGLLLKI
;
A
#
# COMPACT_ATOMS: atom_id res chain seq x y z
N GLN A 1 -25.47 -0.68 -4.64
CA GLN A 1 -25.20 -1.66 -3.57
C GLN A 1 -24.89 -3.07 -4.09
N LYS A 2 -25.76 -3.72 -4.88
CA LYS A 2 -25.49 -5.07 -5.45
C LYS A 2 -24.16 -5.18 -6.22
N GLU A 3 -23.81 -4.14 -6.97
CA GLU A 3 -22.53 -4.08 -7.71
C GLU A 3 -21.31 -4.08 -6.78
N ILE A 4 -21.37 -3.39 -5.63
CA ILE A 4 -20.28 -3.35 -4.63
C ILE A 4 -20.07 -4.75 -4.07
N PHE A 5 -21.14 -5.41 -3.61
CA PHE A 5 -21.05 -6.77 -3.09
C PHE A 5 -20.58 -7.77 -4.16
N ARG A 6 -20.95 -7.59 -5.43
CA ARG A 6 -20.44 -8.42 -6.52
C ARG A 6 -18.93 -8.28 -6.68
N ILE A 7 -18.40 -7.05 -6.63
CA ILE A 7 -16.95 -6.81 -6.72
C ILE A 7 -16.24 -7.40 -5.50
N VAL A 8 -16.75 -7.22 -4.28
CA VAL A 8 -16.18 -7.83 -3.07
C VAL A 8 -16.18 -9.36 -3.17
N ALA A 9 -17.27 -9.97 -3.63
CA ALA A 9 -17.30 -11.42 -3.89
C ALA A 9 -16.25 -11.81 -4.95
N GLY A 10 -16.10 -11.01 -6.01
CA GLY A 10 -15.06 -11.20 -7.02
C GLY A 10 -13.66 -11.21 -6.42
N VAL A 11 -13.33 -10.23 -5.57
CA VAL A 11 -12.05 -10.14 -4.84
C VAL A 11 -11.81 -11.39 -3.99
N LEU A 12 -12.82 -11.83 -3.23
CA LEU A 12 -12.74 -13.03 -2.39
C LEU A 12 -12.51 -14.31 -3.21
N HIS A 13 -13.25 -14.50 -4.29
CA HIS A 13 -13.09 -15.68 -5.14
C HIS A 13 -11.76 -15.67 -5.90
N PHE A 14 -11.31 -14.50 -6.36
CA PHE A 14 -10.05 -14.36 -7.07
C PHE A 14 -8.83 -14.69 -6.19
N GLY A 15 -8.91 -14.43 -4.88
CA GLY A 15 -7.87 -14.84 -3.93
C GLY A 15 -7.64 -16.37 -3.88
N ASN A 16 -8.61 -17.17 -4.33
CA ASN A 16 -8.50 -18.63 -4.36
C ASN A 16 -7.83 -19.18 -5.63
N VAL A 17 -7.40 -18.33 -6.57
CA VAL A 17 -6.67 -18.78 -7.77
C VAL A 17 -5.33 -19.38 -7.36
N LYS A 18 -5.04 -20.58 -7.87
CA LYS A 18 -3.82 -21.37 -7.62
C LYS A 18 -3.07 -21.60 -8.93
N PHE A 19 -1.76 -21.74 -8.82
CA PHE A 19 -0.86 -21.92 -9.95
C PHE A 19 -0.14 -23.26 -9.87
N LYS A 20 0.27 -23.77 -11.03
CA LYS A 20 1.11 -24.95 -11.18
C LYS A 20 2.29 -24.64 -12.11
N VAL A 21 3.37 -25.39 -11.96
CA VAL A 21 4.52 -25.28 -12.86
C VAL A 21 4.12 -25.75 -14.25
N GLU A 22 4.42 -24.94 -15.26
CA GLU A 22 4.31 -25.30 -16.67
C GLU A 22 5.72 -25.40 -17.24
N LYS A 23 6.16 -26.64 -17.51
CA LYS A 23 7.48 -26.87 -18.12
C LYS A 23 7.47 -26.31 -19.53
N LYS A 24 8.39 -25.39 -19.80
CA LYS A 24 8.62 -24.85 -21.14
C LYS A 24 9.85 -25.48 -21.77
N ALA A 25 9.98 -25.33 -23.09
CA ALA A 25 11.18 -25.77 -23.81
C ALA A 25 12.42 -24.92 -23.50
N THR A 26 12.23 -23.80 -22.78
CA THR A 26 13.28 -22.90 -22.28
C THR A 26 13.78 -23.34 -20.91
N GLU A 27 14.98 -22.92 -20.51
CA GLU A 27 15.57 -23.23 -19.18
C GLU A 27 14.76 -22.66 -18.01
N GLU A 28 13.87 -21.69 -18.25
CA GLU A 28 12.98 -21.13 -17.24
C GLU A 28 11.61 -21.84 -17.22
N ASP A 29 11.22 -22.33 -16.05
CA ASP A 29 9.89 -22.85 -15.77
C ASP A 29 8.84 -21.73 -15.82
N GLY A 30 7.74 -21.96 -16.54
CA GLY A 30 6.58 -21.06 -16.55
C GLY A 30 5.54 -21.43 -15.48
N CYS A 31 4.44 -20.69 -15.45
CA CYS A 31 3.28 -21.02 -14.64
C CYS A 31 2.01 -21.10 -15.49
N ALA A 32 1.11 -21.97 -15.06
CA ALA A 32 -0.25 -22.08 -15.58
C ALA A 32 -1.25 -22.15 -14.41
N ILE A 33 -2.52 -21.91 -14.70
CA ILE A 33 -3.58 -21.95 -13.69
C ILE A 33 -3.90 -23.40 -13.34
N LEU A 34 -3.98 -23.68 -12.03
CA LEU A 34 -4.32 -25.01 -11.50
C LEU A 34 -5.84 -25.23 -11.48
N ASN A 35 -6.62 -24.19 -11.18
CA ASN A 35 -8.06 -24.21 -10.99
C ASN A 35 -8.79 -23.17 -11.88
N PRO A 36 -8.91 -23.41 -13.20
CA PRO A 36 -9.52 -22.46 -14.15
C PRO A 36 -10.97 -22.09 -13.83
N GLU A 37 -11.72 -22.96 -13.17
CA GLU A 37 -13.10 -22.72 -12.74
C GLU A 37 -13.21 -21.54 -11.77
N VAL A 38 -12.21 -21.33 -10.91
CA VAL A 38 -12.17 -20.19 -9.98
C VAL A 38 -11.97 -18.89 -10.75
N VAL A 39 -11.09 -18.90 -11.75
CA VAL A 39 -10.88 -17.74 -12.63
C VAL A 39 -12.14 -17.42 -13.40
N GLN A 40 -12.78 -18.42 -14.03
CA GLN A 40 -14.04 -18.22 -14.74
C GLN A 40 -15.12 -17.61 -13.85
N HIS A 41 -15.26 -18.10 -12.62
CA HIS A 41 -16.23 -17.57 -11.68
C HIS A 41 -15.89 -16.11 -11.27
N ALA A 42 -14.66 -15.83 -10.87
CA ALA A 42 -14.23 -14.48 -10.49
C ALA A 42 -14.32 -13.50 -11.67
N SER A 43 -13.93 -13.92 -12.88
CA SER A 43 -14.07 -13.14 -14.11
C SER A 43 -15.53 -12.82 -14.43
N SER A 44 -16.47 -13.73 -14.17
CA SER A 44 -17.90 -13.46 -14.33
C SER A 44 -18.41 -12.36 -13.37
N LEU A 45 -17.90 -12.34 -12.13
CA LEU A 45 -18.23 -11.32 -11.13
C LEU A 45 -17.64 -9.95 -11.50
N PHE A 46 -16.42 -9.94 -12.04
CA PHE A 46 -15.80 -8.73 -12.56
C PHE A 46 -16.31 -8.31 -13.95
N LYS A 47 -17.06 -9.18 -14.64
CA LYS A 47 -17.51 -9.00 -16.04
C LYS A 47 -16.35 -8.79 -17.01
N ILE A 48 -15.28 -9.57 -16.85
CA ILE A 48 -14.08 -9.54 -17.69
C ILE A 48 -13.92 -10.89 -18.39
N ASN A 49 -13.26 -10.90 -19.54
CA ASN A 49 -12.93 -12.14 -20.23
C ASN A 49 -11.91 -12.98 -19.40
N PRO A 50 -12.24 -14.22 -19.01
CA PRO A 50 -11.35 -15.07 -18.21
C PRO A 50 -10.03 -15.38 -18.90
N THR A 51 -10.00 -15.52 -20.23
CA THR A 51 -8.77 -15.79 -20.98
C THR A 51 -7.79 -14.63 -20.91
N LEU A 52 -8.29 -13.38 -20.83
CA LEU A 52 -7.43 -12.22 -20.63
C LEU A 52 -6.81 -12.24 -19.24
N ILE A 53 -7.63 -12.49 -18.20
CA ILE A 53 -7.16 -12.58 -16.82
C ILE A 53 -6.10 -13.66 -16.68
N GLU A 54 -6.34 -14.85 -17.22
CA GLU A 54 -5.37 -15.95 -17.21
C GLU A 54 -4.04 -15.54 -17.88
N LYS A 55 -4.12 -14.91 -19.04
CA LYS A 55 -2.93 -14.41 -19.74
C LYS A 55 -2.12 -13.43 -18.90
N PHE A 56 -2.77 -12.49 -18.23
CA PHE A 56 -2.10 -11.48 -17.38
C PHE A 56 -1.59 -12.05 -16.05
N LEU A 57 -2.26 -13.05 -15.50
CA LEU A 57 -1.80 -13.72 -14.28
C LEU A 57 -0.57 -14.59 -14.50
N CYS A 58 -0.39 -15.11 -15.72
CA CYS A 58 0.73 -16.00 -16.04
C CYS A 58 1.86 -15.32 -16.80
N ASN A 59 1.69 -14.08 -17.27
CA ASN A 59 2.70 -13.40 -18.09
C ASN A 59 2.78 -11.90 -17.83
N ARG A 60 4.01 -11.37 -17.89
CA ARG A 60 4.28 -9.93 -18.01
C ARG A 60 4.56 -9.53 -19.44
N HIS A 61 4.20 -8.29 -19.78
CA HIS A 61 4.62 -7.65 -21.02
C HIS A 61 5.98 -6.98 -20.85
N ILE A 62 6.92 -7.30 -21.74
CA ILE A 62 8.21 -6.60 -21.84
C ILE A 62 8.34 -6.00 -23.24
N GLY A 63 8.82 -4.76 -23.31
CA GLY A 63 9.08 -4.03 -24.56
C GLY A 63 7.97 -3.04 -24.94
N THR A 64 8.36 -1.89 -25.47
CA THR A 64 7.47 -0.78 -25.86
C THR A 64 7.03 -0.83 -27.33
N ARG A 65 7.78 -1.49 -28.21
CA ARG A 65 7.50 -1.56 -29.67
C ARG A 65 7.15 -2.97 -30.15
N SER A 66 7.84 -3.99 -29.66
CA SER A 66 7.50 -5.41 -29.84
C SER A 66 7.15 -5.97 -28.47
N VAL A 67 5.87 -6.24 -28.23
CA VAL A 67 5.42 -6.80 -26.95
C VAL A 67 5.83 -8.26 -26.90
N ILE A 68 6.78 -8.59 -26.03
CA ILE A 68 7.17 -9.97 -25.73
C ILE A 68 6.46 -10.36 -24.43
N LEU A 69 5.77 -11.50 -24.46
CA LEU A 69 5.19 -12.10 -23.27
C LEU A 69 6.26 -12.97 -22.60
N VAL A 70 6.65 -12.57 -21.40
CA VAL A 70 7.54 -13.36 -20.56
C VAL A 70 6.70 -13.98 -19.46
N SER A 71 6.80 -15.30 -19.33
CA SER A 71 6.00 -16.01 -18.34
C SER A 71 6.54 -15.82 -16.94
N TYR A 72 5.61 -15.75 -15.98
CA TYR A 72 5.94 -15.72 -14.57
C TYR A 72 6.31 -17.11 -14.06
N ASN A 73 7.16 -17.14 -13.03
CA ASN A 73 7.20 -18.30 -12.14
C ASN A 73 5.99 -18.29 -11.18
N ILE A 74 5.84 -19.33 -10.35
CA ILE A 74 4.68 -19.44 -9.43
C ILE A 74 4.61 -18.26 -8.46
N HIS A 75 5.73 -17.85 -7.86
CA HIS A 75 5.76 -16.77 -6.88
C HIS A 75 5.30 -15.45 -7.50
N GLN A 76 5.86 -15.10 -8.66
CA GLN A 76 5.48 -13.89 -9.39
C GLN A 76 3.99 -13.89 -9.81
N ALA A 77 3.43 -15.05 -10.14
CA ALA A 77 2.02 -15.17 -10.45
C ALA A 77 1.12 -14.98 -9.20
N GLN A 78 1.58 -15.46 -8.04
CA GLN A 78 0.92 -15.20 -6.75
C GLN A 78 0.98 -13.71 -6.38
N ASP A 79 2.14 -13.07 -6.53
CA ASP A 79 2.28 -11.63 -6.31
C ASP A 79 1.38 -10.82 -7.24
N ALA A 80 1.31 -11.19 -8.52
CA ALA A 80 0.43 -10.55 -9.49
C ALA A 80 -1.06 -10.71 -9.12
N ARG A 81 -1.46 -11.90 -8.67
CA ARG A 81 -2.82 -12.15 -8.15
C ARG A 81 -3.12 -11.26 -6.95
N ASP A 82 -2.24 -11.24 -5.96
CA ASP A 82 -2.45 -10.52 -4.70
C ASP A 82 -2.42 -9.01 -4.90
N ALA A 83 -1.52 -8.51 -5.75
CA ALA A 83 -1.49 -7.10 -6.16
C ALA A 83 -2.79 -6.69 -6.86
N MET A 84 -3.31 -7.52 -7.78
CA MET A 84 -4.58 -7.24 -8.46
C MET A 84 -5.76 -7.19 -7.48
N VAL A 85 -5.85 -8.16 -6.56
CA VAL A 85 -6.91 -8.24 -5.53
C VAL A 85 -6.86 -7.02 -4.61
N LYS A 86 -5.68 -6.69 -4.08
CA LYS A 86 -5.46 -5.51 -3.23
C LYS A 86 -5.84 -4.23 -3.97
N ARG A 87 -5.44 -4.09 -5.24
CA ARG A 87 -5.75 -2.92 -6.05
C ARG A 87 -7.24 -2.75 -6.30
N VAL A 88 -7.94 -3.80 -6.71
CA VAL A 88 -9.38 -3.76 -6.96
C VAL A 88 -10.15 -3.39 -5.69
N TYR A 89 -9.74 -3.94 -4.53
CA TYR A 89 -10.35 -3.59 -3.25
C TYR A 89 -10.09 -2.13 -2.86
N ALA A 90 -8.86 -1.63 -3.02
CA ALA A 90 -8.50 -0.24 -2.75
C ALA A 90 -9.28 0.74 -3.64
N ASP A 91 -9.38 0.47 -4.95
CA ASP A 91 -10.15 1.30 -5.88
C ASP A 91 -11.66 1.26 -5.57
N LEU A 92 -12.19 0.12 -5.12
CA LEU A 92 -13.58 0.01 -4.65
C LEU A 92 -13.81 0.85 -3.39
N PHE A 93 -12.90 0.80 -2.42
CA PHE A 93 -12.97 1.62 -1.21
C PHE A 93 -12.95 3.10 -1.56
N GLN A 94 -12.02 3.54 -2.42
CA GLN A 94 -11.97 4.92 -2.90
C GLN A 94 -13.26 5.31 -3.62
N PHE A 95 -13.83 4.45 -4.47
CA PHE A 95 -15.10 4.70 -5.13
C PHE A 95 -16.25 4.94 -4.13
N VAL A 96 -16.30 4.19 -3.03
CA VAL A 96 -17.30 4.39 -1.97
C VAL A 96 -17.11 5.75 -1.30
N VAL A 97 -15.87 6.10 -0.96
CA VAL A 97 -15.53 7.41 -0.38
C VAL A 97 -15.94 8.54 -1.32
N ASP A 98 -15.56 8.47 -2.60
CA ASP A 98 -15.91 9.47 -3.60
C ASP A 98 -17.41 9.61 -3.79
N LYS A 99 -18.15 8.48 -3.75
CA LYS A 99 -19.59 8.49 -3.87
C LYS A 99 -20.25 9.19 -2.67
N ILE A 100 -19.80 8.90 -1.45
CA ILE A 100 -20.28 9.58 -0.23
C ILE A 100 -19.95 11.07 -0.30
N ASN A 101 -18.71 11.42 -0.64
CA ASN A 101 -18.27 12.80 -0.76
C ASN A 101 -19.08 13.57 -1.80
N LYS A 102 -19.41 12.96 -2.94
CA LYS A 102 -20.23 13.58 -3.97
C LYS A 102 -21.62 13.94 -3.45
N GLU A 103 -22.27 13.05 -2.69
CA GLU A 103 -23.60 13.30 -2.12
C GLU A 103 -23.57 14.35 -0.99
N LEU A 104 -22.48 14.41 -0.21
CA LEU A 104 -22.30 15.39 0.87
C LEU A 104 -21.74 16.74 0.40
N SER A 105 -21.18 16.80 -0.82
CA SER A 105 -20.57 18.00 -1.33
C SER A 105 -21.58 19.13 -1.53
N SER A 106 -21.20 20.36 -1.18
CA SER A 106 -22.05 21.55 -1.35
C SER A 106 -22.07 22.08 -2.79
N GLY A 107 -22.17 21.20 -3.78
CA GLY A 107 -22.38 21.58 -5.18
C GLY A 107 -21.26 22.42 -5.81
N GLY A 108 -20.01 22.26 -5.37
CA GLY A 108 -18.85 22.98 -5.91
C GLY A 108 -18.65 24.40 -5.37
N ILE A 109 -19.41 24.83 -4.35
CA ILE A 109 -19.15 26.10 -3.67
C ILE A 109 -17.87 25.98 -2.83
N VAL A 110 -16.83 26.72 -3.22
CA VAL A 110 -15.57 26.78 -2.47
C VAL A 110 -15.81 27.47 -1.13
N ARG A 111 -15.63 26.72 -0.03
CA ARG A 111 -15.65 27.28 1.33
C ARG A 111 -14.21 27.52 1.78
N HIS A 112 -13.91 28.76 2.18
CA HIS A 112 -12.57 29.14 2.65
C HIS A 112 -12.29 28.74 4.11
N LYS A 113 -13.31 28.30 4.85
CA LYS A 113 -13.20 27.87 6.24
C LYS A 113 -13.94 26.54 6.40
N PHE A 114 -13.32 25.59 7.06
CA PHE A 114 -13.91 24.30 7.39
C PHE A 114 -13.40 23.82 8.74
N ILE A 115 -14.16 22.93 9.36
CA ILE A 115 -13.73 22.19 10.55
C ILE A 115 -13.51 20.75 10.08
N GLY A 116 -12.27 20.29 10.20
CA GLY A 116 -11.90 18.90 9.92
C GLY A 116 -11.80 18.11 11.21
N VAL A 117 -12.26 16.87 11.18
CA VAL A 117 -12.01 15.89 12.24
C VAL A 117 -11.09 14.84 11.65
N LEU A 118 -9.97 14.59 12.32
CA LEU A 118 -9.01 13.56 11.95
C LEU A 118 -9.12 12.44 12.97
N ASP A 119 -9.62 11.29 12.54
CA ASP A 119 -9.67 10.05 13.30
C ASP A 119 -8.66 9.07 12.71
N ILE A 120 -7.73 8.59 13.54
CA ILE A 120 -6.55 7.84 13.13
C ILE A 120 -6.31 6.69 14.11
N PHE A 121 -5.71 5.62 13.61
CA PHE A 121 -5.30 4.49 14.45
C PHE A 121 -4.13 4.90 15.36
N GLY A 122 -4.17 4.45 16.62
CA GLY A 122 -3.07 4.65 17.57
C GLY A 122 -1.87 3.76 17.30
N PHE A 123 -0.85 3.88 18.14
CA PHE A 123 0.35 3.05 18.09
C PHE A 123 0.03 1.55 18.32
N GLU A 124 0.63 0.67 17.54
CA GLU A 124 0.44 -0.78 17.61
C GLU A 124 1.71 -1.49 18.12
N SER A 125 1.54 -2.47 18.99
CA SER A 125 2.62 -3.33 19.48
C SER A 125 2.08 -4.74 19.72
N PHE A 126 2.38 -5.64 18.79
CA PHE A 126 2.01 -7.04 18.86
C PHE A 126 3.24 -7.93 19.09
N GLU A 127 3.01 -9.23 19.36
CA GLU A 127 4.08 -10.23 19.47
C GLU A 127 4.88 -10.34 18.17
N VAL A 128 4.20 -10.26 17.03
CA VAL A 128 4.80 -10.17 15.70
C VAL A 128 4.24 -8.94 15.00
N ASN A 129 5.12 -7.98 14.69
CA ASN A 129 4.77 -6.76 13.95
C ASN A 129 5.25 -6.92 12.51
N SER A 130 4.32 -6.76 11.55
CA SER A 130 4.62 -6.81 10.12
C SER A 130 4.92 -5.40 9.58
N PHE A 131 5.17 -5.30 8.27
CA PHE A 131 5.33 -4.04 7.57
C PHE A 131 4.15 -3.07 7.80
N GLU A 132 2.93 -3.60 7.93
CA GLU A 132 1.74 -2.81 8.20
C GLU A 132 1.82 -2.05 9.54
N GLN A 133 2.24 -2.74 10.62
CA GLN A 133 2.46 -2.10 11.92
C GLN A 133 3.55 -1.03 11.85
N LEU A 134 4.62 -1.29 11.09
CA LEU A 134 5.69 -0.30 10.88
C LEU A 134 5.13 0.97 10.21
N CYS A 135 4.29 0.84 9.17
CA CYS A 135 3.65 1.98 8.52
C CYS A 135 2.71 2.74 9.47
N ILE A 136 1.92 2.03 10.29
CA ILE A 136 1.02 2.63 11.28
C ILE A 136 1.82 3.42 12.33
N ASN A 137 2.87 2.81 12.88
CA ASN A 137 3.71 3.45 13.90
C ASN A 137 4.52 4.62 13.34
N PHE A 138 5.02 4.52 12.10
CA PHE A 138 5.66 5.63 11.40
C PHE A 138 4.72 6.83 11.22
N CYS A 139 3.45 6.58 10.86
CA CYS A 139 2.45 7.64 10.78
C CYS A 139 2.21 8.31 12.14
N ASN A 140 2.13 7.53 13.22
CA ASN A 140 2.04 8.06 14.58
C ASN A 140 3.26 8.91 14.95
N GLU A 141 4.48 8.46 14.62
CA GLU A 141 5.71 9.21 14.86
C GLU A 141 5.72 10.55 14.11
N LYS A 142 5.25 10.56 12.86
CA LYS A 142 5.09 11.79 12.07
C LYS A 142 4.13 12.78 12.69
N LEU A 143 3.02 12.28 13.23
CA LEU A 143 2.03 13.12 13.91
C LEU A 143 2.58 13.65 15.24
N GLN A 144 3.32 12.83 15.98
CA GLN A 144 4.00 13.26 17.19
C GLN A 144 5.03 14.35 16.90
N PHE A 145 5.82 14.20 15.84
CA PHE A 145 6.77 15.22 15.40
C PHE A 145 6.05 16.53 15.06
N HIS A 146 4.99 16.46 14.25
CA HIS A 146 4.21 17.65 13.89
C HIS A 146 3.57 18.29 15.13
N PHE A 147 3.06 17.50 16.08
CA PHE A 147 2.51 18.00 17.34
C PHE A 147 3.58 18.73 18.15
N ASN A 148 4.74 18.11 18.34
CA ASN A 148 5.85 18.71 19.07
C ASN A 148 6.29 20.02 18.39
N GLU A 149 6.60 19.99 17.10
CA GLU A 149 7.08 21.16 16.38
C GLU A 149 6.05 22.29 16.33
N HIS A 150 4.76 21.99 16.15
CA HIS A 150 3.74 23.02 15.98
C HIS A 150 3.28 23.59 17.32
N ILE A 151 2.87 22.73 18.27
CA ILE A 151 2.36 23.18 19.56
C ILE A 151 3.46 23.88 20.36
N PHE A 152 4.67 23.31 20.44
CA PHE A 152 5.71 23.92 21.26
C PHE A 152 6.25 25.22 20.66
N LYS A 153 6.39 25.33 19.33
CA LYS A 153 6.79 26.61 18.72
C LYS A 153 5.71 27.67 18.91
N MET A 154 4.42 27.30 18.81
CA MET A 154 3.32 28.24 19.08
C MET A 154 3.32 28.68 20.54
N GLU A 155 3.49 27.76 21.49
CA GLU A 155 3.55 28.08 22.92
C GLU A 155 4.73 29.00 23.24
N GLN A 156 5.95 28.69 22.77
CA GLN A 156 7.12 29.54 22.98
C GLN A 156 6.94 30.94 22.38
N THR A 157 6.32 31.03 21.20
CA THR A 157 5.99 32.32 20.55
C THR A 157 5.01 33.11 21.41
N LEU A 158 3.98 32.46 21.95
CA LEU A 158 2.99 33.08 22.82
C LEU A 158 3.61 33.56 24.14
N TYR A 159 4.40 32.72 24.81
CA TYR A 159 5.09 33.10 26.05
C TYR A 159 6.04 34.28 25.84
N SER A 160 6.77 34.30 24.74
CA SER A 160 7.64 35.43 24.36
C SER A 160 6.84 36.71 24.12
N ALA A 161 5.68 36.61 23.44
CA ALA A 161 4.80 37.74 23.18
C ALA A 161 4.16 38.32 24.46
N GLU A 162 3.90 37.47 25.45
CA GLU A 162 3.36 37.86 26.76
C GLU A 162 4.45 38.24 27.79
N GLY A 163 5.73 38.14 27.44
CA GLY A 163 6.85 38.44 28.33
C GLY A 163 7.02 37.42 29.47
N ILE A 164 6.47 36.22 29.32
CA ILE A 164 6.55 35.14 30.31
C ILE A 164 7.81 34.32 30.04
N ASN A 165 8.74 34.33 30.99
CA ASN A 165 9.96 33.54 30.90
C ASN A 165 9.73 32.13 31.48
N ILE A 166 9.34 31.18 30.62
CA ILE A 166 9.22 29.77 30.99
C ILE A 166 10.51 29.05 30.57
N PRO A 167 11.20 28.33 31.48
CA PRO A 167 12.33 27.51 31.11
C PRO A 167 11.88 26.48 30.07
N GLY A 168 12.57 26.40 28.94
CA GLY A 168 12.18 25.55 27.81
C GLY A 168 11.93 24.11 28.25
N SER A 169 10.72 23.61 27.97
CA SER A 169 10.39 22.20 28.19
C SER A 169 11.24 21.33 27.28
N SER A 170 12.02 20.41 27.84
CA SER A 170 12.75 19.41 27.08
C SER A 170 11.79 18.26 26.73
N PHE A 171 11.31 18.23 25.49
CA PHE A 171 10.65 17.03 24.96
C PHE A 171 11.68 16.12 24.30
N VAL A 172 11.30 14.84 24.13
CA VAL A 172 12.11 13.89 23.39
C VAL A 172 11.95 14.18 21.91
N ASP A 173 13.03 14.62 21.27
CA ASP A 173 13.09 14.78 19.83
C ASP A 173 13.04 13.40 19.16
N ASN A 174 12.04 13.21 18.31
CA ASN A 174 11.83 11.99 17.55
C ASN A 174 12.34 12.08 16.10
N GLN A 175 12.96 13.20 15.70
CA GLN A 175 13.60 13.34 14.39
C GLN A 175 14.58 12.20 14.07
N PRO A 176 15.42 11.69 15.00
CA PRO A 176 16.30 10.56 14.69
C PRO A 176 15.55 9.29 14.29
N THR A 177 14.38 9.03 14.88
CA THR A 177 13.53 7.88 14.52
C THR A 177 12.92 8.07 13.14
N LEU A 178 12.46 9.29 12.82
CA LEU A 178 11.95 9.60 11.49
C LEU A 178 13.05 9.47 10.43
N ASP A 179 14.24 10.00 10.70
CA ASP A 179 15.38 9.95 9.81
C ASP A 179 15.79 8.49 9.50
N LEU A 180 15.82 7.64 10.52
CA LEU A 180 16.09 6.21 10.36
C LEU A 180 15.10 5.55 9.38
N LEU A 181 13.84 5.98 9.36
CA LEU A 181 12.80 5.37 8.53
C LEU A 181 12.77 5.96 7.11
N GLU A 182 12.84 7.28 6.98
CA GLU A 182 12.46 7.98 5.74
C GLU A 182 13.61 8.66 4.98
N LEU A 183 14.84 8.66 5.50
CA LEU A 183 15.96 9.27 4.80
C LEU A 183 16.10 8.66 3.39
N LYS A 184 16.16 9.52 2.38
CA LYS A 184 16.06 9.12 0.96
C LYS A 184 17.14 8.15 0.47
N THR A 185 18.26 8.03 1.18
CA THR A 185 19.41 7.21 0.76
C THR A 185 19.79 6.16 1.78
N THR A 186 19.40 6.33 3.05
CA THR A 186 19.83 5.49 4.16
C THR A 186 18.69 5.08 5.08
N GLY A 187 17.46 5.51 4.77
CA GLY A 187 16.28 5.16 5.53
C GLY A 187 15.80 3.76 5.18
N ILE A 188 15.17 3.09 6.14
CA ILE A 188 14.65 1.73 5.99
C ILE A 188 13.71 1.61 4.77
N PHE A 189 12.87 2.61 4.50
CA PHE A 189 11.99 2.59 3.33
C PHE A 189 12.76 2.62 2.01
N SER A 190 13.84 3.42 1.91
CA SER A 190 14.71 3.45 0.73
C SER A 190 15.42 2.12 0.52
N MET A 191 15.96 1.53 1.60
CA MET A 191 16.63 0.23 1.53
C MET A 191 15.67 -0.90 1.13
N THR A 192 14.43 -0.83 1.59
CA THR A 192 13.35 -1.75 1.20
C THR A 192 13.04 -1.64 -0.29
N ASP A 193 12.85 -0.41 -0.79
CA ASP A 193 12.62 -0.16 -2.23
C ASP A 193 13.78 -0.67 -3.08
N GLU A 194 15.02 -0.49 -2.63
CA GLU A 194 16.20 -1.02 -3.32
C GLU A 194 16.20 -2.55 -3.37
N GLU A 195 15.91 -3.23 -2.25
CA GLU A 195 15.89 -4.69 -2.21
C GLU A 195 14.80 -5.28 -3.11
N ILE A 196 13.61 -4.68 -3.14
CA ILE A 196 12.51 -5.11 -4.02
C ILE A 196 12.89 -5.04 -5.50
N ASN A 197 13.72 -4.06 -5.88
CA ASN A 197 14.15 -3.86 -7.27
C ASN A 197 15.37 -4.71 -7.66
N ILE A 198 16.07 -5.33 -6.72
CA ILE A 198 17.21 -6.21 -7.01
C ILE A 198 16.70 -7.55 -7.57
N PRO A 199 17.32 -8.08 -8.65
CA PRO A 199 17.02 -9.42 -9.11
C PRO A 199 17.27 -10.46 -8.00
N LYS A 200 16.22 -11.16 -7.58
CA LYS A 200 16.24 -12.13 -6.46
C LYS A 200 16.45 -11.48 -5.07
N GLY A 201 15.93 -10.27 -4.86
CA GLY A 201 15.84 -9.69 -3.52
C GLY A 201 15.10 -10.60 -2.53
N SER A 202 15.44 -10.48 -1.25
CA SER A 202 14.90 -11.32 -0.17
C SER A 202 14.85 -10.60 1.17
N ASP A 203 14.02 -11.09 2.08
CA ASP A 203 13.94 -10.54 3.44
C ASP A 203 15.29 -10.64 4.18
N ASP A 204 16.04 -11.74 4.00
CA ASP A 204 17.39 -11.89 4.55
C ASP A 204 18.38 -10.86 3.95
N GLY A 205 18.23 -10.57 2.64
CA GLY A 205 19.02 -9.55 1.94
C GLY A 205 18.73 -8.15 2.48
N LEU A 206 17.45 -7.84 2.74
CA LEU A 206 17.05 -6.59 3.40
C LEU A 206 17.62 -6.51 4.82
N LEU A 207 17.53 -7.59 5.61
CA LEU A 207 18.02 -7.61 6.98
C LEU A 207 19.54 -7.38 7.07
N LEU A 208 20.32 -7.79 6.06
CA LEU A 208 21.75 -7.52 5.99
C LEU A 208 22.09 -6.06 5.61
N LYS A 209 21.14 -5.32 5.02
CA LYS A 209 21.31 -3.91 4.63
C LYS A 209 20.99 -2.95 5.77
N ILE A 210 20.02 -3.32 6.62
CA ILE A 210 19.59 -2.57 7.81
C ILE A 210 20.61 -2.74 8.93
#